data_AF-A0AA85IUT4-F1
#
_entry.id   AF-A0AA85IUT4-F1
#
_cell.length_a   1.000
_cell.length_b   1.000
_cell.length_c   1.000
_cell.angle_alpha   90.00
_cell.angle_beta   90.00
_cell.angle_gamma   90.00
#
_symmetry.space_group_name_H-M   'P 1'
#
loop_
_entity.id
_entity.type
_entity.pdbx_description
1 polymer ?
#
loop_
_entity_poly.entity_id
_entity_poly.type
_entity_poly.pdbx_seq_one_letter_code
_entity_poly.pdbx_strand_id
1 'polypeptide(L)'
;MGSPLGPLLADCFLASLENSILWPTIDSFHLYLRYMDDTSIICDDNTDVELITNEFNSCHHAIKFTSESEINSEFHFLDVFLKRRSDGSLQRSIYKKPTWNDQYTNFHSWVPLRRKRNLIHSLSSRIRRICSSDTINGELGRLRQVLIENGYPPRFIEKNMKSRKKPERIQTAPKKLLFMSVEFKGDTAAEILKNRCLCRSDH
;
A
#
# COMPACT_ATOMS: atom_id res chain seq x y z
N MET A 1 12.78 6.06 -11.84
CA MET A 1 11.37 6.36 -11.51
C MET A 1 10.94 7.59 -12.28
N GLY A 2 10.09 7.47 -13.30
CA GLY A 2 9.72 8.62 -14.14
C GLY A 2 9.02 8.25 -15.44
N SER A 3 9.19 7.01 -15.91
CA SER A 3 8.36 6.46 -16.98
C SER A 3 6.99 6.03 -16.40
N PRO A 4 5.87 6.47 -16.99
CA PRO A 4 4.53 6.05 -16.55
C PRO A 4 4.28 4.55 -16.76
N LEU A 5 5.02 3.92 -17.68
CA LEU A 5 4.91 2.49 -17.97
C LEU A 5 5.88 1.63 -17.15
N GLY A 6 6.90 2.22 -16.53
CA GLY A 6 7.94 1.47 -15.81
C GLY A 6 7.38 0.52 -14.75
N PRO A 7 6.51 0.98 -13.82
CA PRO A 7 5.93 0.11 -12.81
C PRO A 7 5.07 -1.02 -13.39
N LEU A 8 4.31 -0.74 -14.46
CA LEU A 8 3.48 -1.74 -15.12
C LEU A 8 4.34 -2.83 -15.77
N LEU A 9 5.41 -2.44 -16.48
CA LEU A 9 6.31 -3.40 -17.11
C LEU A 9 7.05 -4.25 -16.08
N ALA A 10 7.49 -3.66 -14.97
CA ALA A 10 8.10 -4.40 -13.86
C ALA A 10 7.11 -5.41 -13.25
N ASP A 11 5.86 -4.98 -13.03
CA ASP A 11 4.79 -5.82 -12.50
C ASP A 11 4.45 -6.98 -13.44
N CYS A 12 4.31 -6.71 -14.75
CA CYS A 12 4.10 -7.75 -15.76
C CYS A 12 5.27 -8.75 -15.84
N PHE A 13 6.50 -8.26 -15.73
CA PHE A 13 7.69 -9.11 -15.78
C PHE A 13 7.77 -10.04 -14.57
N LEU A 14 7.59 -9.53 -13.35
CA LEU A 14 7.53 -10.33 -12.13
C LEU A 14 6.38 -11.34 -12.18
N ALA A 15 5.19 -10.90 -12.59
CA ALA A 15 4.05 -11.79 -12.78
C ALA A 15 4.35 -12.90 -13.81
N SER A 16 5.10 -12.62 -14.87
CA SER A 16 5.50 -13.64 -15.84
C SER A 16 6.41 -14.70 -15.22
N LEU A 17 7.36 -14.31 -14.36
CA LEU A 17 8.26 -15.25 -13.67
C LEU A 17 7.50 -16.09 -12.65
N GLU A 18 6.61 -15.45 -11.89
CA GLU A 18 5.73 -16.08 -10.90
C GLU A 18 4.81 -17.13 -11.52
N ASN A 19 4.20 -16.83 -12.66
CA ASN A 19 3.28 -17.73 -13.35
C ASN A 19 3.97 -18.74 -14.29
N SER A 20 5.30 -18.80 -14.28
CA SER A 20 6.07 -19.74 -15.09
C SER A 20 7.04 -20.56 -14.24
N ILE A 21 8.26 -20.07 -14.08
CA ILE A 21 9.37 -20.81 -13.46
C ILE A 21 9.12 -20.99 -11.96
N LEU A 22 8.58 -19.98 -11.29
CA LEU A 22 8.36 -19.99 -9.84
C LEU A 22 7.01 -20.59 -9.44
N TRP A 23 6.13 -20.86 -10.39
CA TRP A 23 4.77 -21.34 -10.09
C TRP A 23 4.77 -22.62 -9.25
N PRO A 24 5.57 -23.67 -9.55
CA PRO A 24 5.56 -24.90 -8.76
C PRO A 24 5.94 -24.66 -7.29
N THR A 25 6.87 -23.76 -7.04
CA THR A 25 7.31 -23.36 -5.69
C THR A 25 6.23 -22.54 -5.00
N ILE A 26 5.65 -21.56 -5.71
CA ILE A 26 4.61 -20.66 -5.18
C ILE A 26 3.34 -21.44 -4.82
N ASP A 27 2.95 -22.42 -5.64
CA ASP A 27 1.77 -23.27 -5.43
C ASP A 27 1.90 -24.17 -4.19
N SER A 28 3.14 -24.39 -3.71
CA SER A 28 3.38 -25.14 -2.47
C SER A 28 3.13 -24.33 -1.19
N PHE A 29 3.05 -23.00 -1.28
CA PHE A 29 2.86 -22.14 -0.12
C PHE A 29 1.39 -22.06 0.29
N HIS A 30 1.13 -21.92 1.60
CA HIS A 30 -0.22 -21.68 2.14
C HIS A 30 -0.78 -20.33 1.68
N LEU A 31 0.10 -19.34 1.51
CA LEU A 31 -0.25 -18.02 1.01
C LEU A 31 0.94 -17.39 0.31
N TYR A 32 0.69 -16.83 -0.87
CA TYR A 32 1.61 -15.94 -1.57
C TYR A 32 0.90 -14.64 -1.90
N LEU A 33 1.42 -13.52 -1.40
CA LEU A 33 0.94 -12.18 -1.67
C LEU A 33 2.06 -11.34 -2.25
N ARG A 34 1.76 -10.56 -3.28
CA ARG A 34 2.70 -9.58 -3.85
C ARG A 34 2.08 -8.20 -3.95
N TYR A 35 2.85 -7.19 -3.55
CA TYR A 35 2.56 -5.79 -3.76
C TYR A 35 3.75 -5.11 -4.44
N MET A 36 3.65 -4.94 -5.75
CA MET A 36 4.76 -4.47 -6.59
C MET A 36 6.00 -5.36 -6.42
N ASP A 37 7.05 -4.84 -5.78
CA ASP A 37 8.32 -5.51 -5.48
C ASP A 37 8.33 -6.26 -4.15
N ASP A 38 7.39 -5.98 -3.23
CA ASP A 38 7.33 -6.64 -1.92
C ASP A 38 6.46 -7.90 -1.96
N THR A 39 6.99 -9.03 -1.50
CA THR A 39 6.28 -10.31 -1.39
C THR A 39 6.14 -10.77 0.06
N SER A 40 5.00 -11.36 0.41
CA SER A 40 4.74 -12.01 1.70
C SER A 40 4.30 -13.44 1.46
N ILE A 41 4.92 -14.37 2.18
CA ILE A 41 4.76 -15.80 2.01
C ILE A 41 4.39 -16.42 3.36
N ILE A 42 3.42 -17.33 3.37
CA ILE A 42 3.14 -18.22 4.49
C ILE A 42 3.42 -19.65 4.03
N CYS A 43 4.32 -20.32 4.72
CA CYS A 43 4.76 -21.70 4.44
C CYS A 43 4.86 -22.48 5.76
N ASP A 44 5.20 -23.77 5.68
CA ASP A 44 5.40 -24.61 6.86
C ASP A 44 6.64 -24.20 7.66
N ASP A 45 6.65 -24.45 8.97
CA ASP A 45 7.76 -24.13 9.88
C ASP A 45 9.09 -24.81 9.49
N ASN A 46 9.01 -25.96 8.80
CA ASN A 46 10.19 -26.72 8.36
C ASN A 46 10.76 -26.23 7.03
N THR A 47 10.15 -25.21 6.43
CA THR A 47 10.55 -24.70 5.13
C THR A 47 11.83 -23.90 5.25
N ASP A 48 12.84 -24.25 4.45
CA ASP A 48 14.11 -23.54 4.43
C ASP A 48 13.99 -22.27 3.58
N VAL A 49 14.02 -21.12 4.25
CA VAL A 49 13.91 -19.80 3.63
C VAL A 49 15.10 -19.49 2.71
N GLU A 50 16.30 -19.97 3.04
CA GLU A 50 17.48 -19.75 2.20
C GLU A 50 17.38 -20.53 0.90
N LEU A 51 16.87 -21.77 0.95
CA LEU A 51 16.62 -22.57 -0.24
C LEU A 51 15.61 -21.89 -1.18
N ILE A 52 14.48 -21.41 -0.65
CA ILE A 52 13.49 -20.67 -1.44
C ILE A 52 14.13 -19.42 -2.06
N THR A 53 14.88 -18.67 -1.26
CA THR A 53 15.51 -17.43 -1.73
C THR A 53 16.51 -17.70 -2.85
N ASN A 54 17.27 -18.79 -2.76
CA ASN A 54 18.21 -19.21 -3.80
C ASN A 54 17.48 -19.68 -5.07
N GLU A 55 16.39 -20.42 -4.94
CA GLU A 55 15.54 -20.83 -6.06
C GLU A 55 14.95 -19.61 -6.78
N PHE A 56 14.40 -18.65 -6.04
CA PHE A 56 13.89 -17.39 -6.57
C PHE A 56 14.99 -16.60 -7.28
N ASN A 57 16.19 -16.54 -6.71
CA ASN A 57 17.35 -15.88 -7.33
C ASN A 57 17.89 -16.61 -8.57
N SER A 58 17.58 -17.89 -8.75
CA SER A 58 17.99 -18.66 -9.94
C SER A 58 17.15 -18.35 -11.18
N CYS A 59 15.97 -17.75 -11.02
CA CYS A 59 15.03 -17.56 -12.12
C CYS A 59 15.51 -16.54 -13.16
N HIS A 60 16.25 -15.50 -12.74
CA HIS A 60 16.72 -14.45 -13.64
C HIS A 60 17.94 -13.70 -13.09
N HIS A 61 19.04 -13.68 -13.84
CA HIS A 61 20.32 -13.05 -13.45
C HIS A 61 20.23 -11.55 -13.06
N ALA A 62 19.27 -10.81 -13.64
CA ALA A 62 19.11 -9.39 -13.37
C ALA A 62 18.18 -9.06 -12.19
N ILE A 63 17.53 -10.07 -11.59
CA ILE A 63 16.67 -9.89 -10.40
C ILE A 63 17.36 -10.53 -9.22
N LYS A 64 17.34 -9.82 -8.09
CA LYS A 64 17.83 -10.35 -6.82
C LYS A 64 16.78 -10.18 -5.74
N PHE A 65 16.26 -11.31 -5.27
CA PHE A 65 15.39 -11.43 -4.12
C PHE A 65 16.21 -11.46 -2.83
N THR A 66 15.67 -10.78 -1.82
CA THR A 66 16.12 -10.82 -0.43
C THR A 66 14.97 -11.29 0.42
N SER A 67 15.26 -12.06 1.46
CA SER A 67 14.24 -12.58 2.38
C SER A 67 14.48 -12.09 3.80
N GLU A 68 13.38 -11.94 4.52
CA GLU A 68 13.34 -11.70 5.96
C GLU A 68 12.37 -12.72 6.55
N SER A 69 12.72 -13.31 7.68
CA SER A 69 11.89 -14.30 8.38
C SER A 69 11.22 -13.68 9.60
N GLU A 70 10.14 -14.31 10.07
CA GLU A 70 9.52 -13.97 11.35
C GLU A 70 10.53 -14.15 12.49
N ILE A 71 10.67 -13.13 13.35
CA ILE A 71 11.55 -13.16 14.52
C ILE A 71 10.69 -12.90 15.76
N ASN A 72 10.81 -13.75 16.78
CA ASN A 72 10.03 -13.63 18.03
C ASN A 72 8.51 -13.55 17.83
N SER A 73 7.99 -14.30 16.86
CA SER A 73 6.57 -14.28 16.48
C SER A 73 6.10 -12.92 15.93
N GLU A 74 7.02 -12.10 15.43
CA GLU A 74 6.77 -10.77 14.89
C GLU A 74 7.26 -10.68 13.43
N PHE A 75 6.42 -10.11 12.58
CA PHE A 75 6.70 -9.89 11.18
C PHE A 75 6.07 -8.57 10.72
N HIS A 76 6.59 -7.98 9.65
CA HIS A 76 6.00 -6.76 9.11
C HIS A 76 5.91 -6.85 7.59
N PHE A 77 4.81 -6.33 7.05
CA PHE A 77 4.59 -6.24 5.62
C PHE A 77 3.96 -4.89 5.29
N LEU A 78 4.62 -4.09 4.46
CA LEU A 78 4.22 -2.72 4.13
C LEU A 78 4.02 -1.85 5.40
N ASP A 79 2.82 -1.31 5.60
CA ASP A 79 2.43 -0.49 6.77
C ASP A 79 1.78 -1.31 7.90
N VAL A 80 1.87 -2.64 7.84
CA VAL A 80 1.24 -3.57 8.80
C VAL A 80 2.30 -4.30 9.61
N PHE A 81 2.18 -4.19 10.92
CA PHE A 81 2.91 -5.03 11.87
C PHE A 81 2.01 -6.20 12.28
N LEU A 82 2.55 -7.41 12.20
CA LEU A 82 1.89 -8.66 12.52
C LEU A 82 2.60 -9.31 13.71
N LYS A 83 1.83 -9.70 14.72
CA LYS A 83 2.33 -10.49 15.85
C LYS A 83 1.43 -11.70 16.05
N ARG A 84 2.02 -12.90 16.00
CA ARG A 84 1.32 -14.15 16.27
C ARG A 84 1.13 -14.31 17.78
N ARG A 85 -0.12 -14.48 18.20
CA ARG A 85 -0.48 -14.74 19.59
C ARG A 85 -0.32 -16.23 19.91
N SER A 86 -0.31 -16.55 21.21
CA SER A 86 -0.21 -17.94 21.69
C SER A 86 -1.40 -18.82 21.28
N ASP A 87 -2.55 -18.21 21.00
CA ASP A 87 -3.76 -18.90 20.51
C ASP A 87 -3.78 -19.07 18.97
N GLY A 88 -2.69 -18.68 18.29
CA GLY A 88 -2.58 -18.72 16.83
C GLY A 88 -3.24 -17.54 16.11
N SER A 89 -3.93 -16.64 16.82
CA SER A 89 -4.53 -15.45 16.20
C SER A 89 -3.48 -14.38 15.90
N LEU A 90 -3.75 -13.55 14.88
CA LEU A 90 -2.87 -12.42 14.54
C LEU A 90 -3.32 -11.13 15.23
N GLN A 91 -2.42 -10.55 16.01
CA GLN A 91 -2.50 -9.16 16.43
C GLN A 91 -1.92 -8.28 15.33
N ARG A 92 -2.64 -7.22 14.97
CA ARG A 92 -2.22 -6.27 13.93
C ARG A 92 -2.06 -4.88 14.52
N SER A 93 -1.01 -4.18 14.14
CA SER A 93 -0.80 -2.76 14.44
C SER A 93 -0.14 -2.06 13.25
N ILE A 94 0.10 -0.75 13.37
CA ILE A 94 0.79 0.00 12.31
C ILE A 94 2.29 -0.24 12.45
N TYR A 95 2.93 -0.64 11.36
CA TYR A 95 4.37 -0.65 11.26
C TYR A 95 4.89 0.74 10.84
N LYS A 96 5.96 1.20 11.48
CA LYS A 96 6.71 2.39 11.10
C LYS A 96 8.17 2.00 10.97
N LYS A 97 8.81 2.40 9.86
CA LYS A 97 10.25 2.16 9.69
C LYS A 97 11.02 2.85 10.82
N PRO A 98 12.12 2.27 11.33
CA PRO A 98 12.93 2.90 12.39
C PRO A 98 13.46 4.29 12.04
N THR A 99 13.58 4.59 10.75
CA THR A 99 14.02 5.89 10.22
C THR A 99 12.92 6.97 10.22
N TRP A 100 11.69 6.62 10.59
CA TRP A 100 10.56 7.54 10.60
C TRP A 100 10.56 8.41 11.87
N ASN A 101 10.65 9.73 11.69
CA ASN A 101 10.80 10.70 12.78
C ASN A 101 9.48 11.31 13.28
N ASP A 102 8.32 10.69 13.01
CA ASP A 102 7.01 11.21 13.42
C ASP A 102 6.70 12.65 12.94
N GLN A 103 7.31 13.05 11.83
CA GLN A 103 7.11 14.36 11.23
C GLN A 103 5.98 14.33 10.20
N TYR A 104 4.98 15.17 10.43
CA TYR A 104 3.94 15.46 9.45
C TYR A 104 3.99 16.93 9.05
N THR A 105 3.08 17.33 8.17
CA THR A 105 2.90 18.75 7.84
C THR A 105 2.56 19.54 9.10
N ASN A 106 3.44 20.45 9.52
CA ASN A 106 3.19 21.30 10.69
C ASN A 106 1.89 22.12 10.51
N PHE A 107 1.11 22.26 11.58
CA PHE A 107 -0.18 22.96 11.51
C PHE A 107 -0.06 24.45 11.13
N HIS A 108 1.07 25.10 11.40
CA HIS A 108 1.29 26.52 11.07
C HIS A 108 1.85 26.74 9.65
N SER A 109 2.17 25.66 8.93
CA SER A 109 2.62 25.77 7.53
C SER A 109 1.54 26.39 6.61
N TRP A 110 1.96 26.98 5.49
CA TRP A 110 1.08 27.52 4.45
C TRP A 110 0.43 26.42 3.58
N VAL A 111 -0.25 25.49 4.25
CA VAL A 111 -0.98 24.40 3.63
C VAL A 111 -2.47 24.56 3.92
N PRO A 112 -3.35 24.41 2.91
CA PRO A 112 -4.79 24.55 3.10
C PRO A 112 -5.31 23.65 4.24
N LEU A 113 -6.22 24.19 5.06
CA LEU A 113 -6.83 23.46 6.17
C LEU A 113 -7.49 22.13 5.74
N ARG A 114 -7.97 22.06 4.49
CA ARG A 114 -8.49 20.83 3.90
C ARG A 114 -7.46 19.70 3.87
N ARG A 115 -6.21 19.98 3.49
CA ARG A 115 -5.14 18.96 3.48
C ARG A 115 -4.78 18.53 4.89
N LYS A 116 -4.66 19.47 5.83
CA LYS A 116 -4.43 19.20 7.26
C LYS A 116 -5.53 18.32 7.87
N ARG A 117 -6.79 18.58 7.50
CA ARG A 117 -7.94 17.75 7.89
C ARG A 117 -7.86 16.34 7.29
N ASN A 118 -7.61 16.26 5.98
CA ASN A 118 -7.53 15.00 5.26
C ASN A 118 -6.39 14.11 5.78
N LEU A 119 -5.27 14.70 6.20
CA LEU A 119 -4.19 13.96 6.86
C LEU A 119 -4.71 13.18 8.08
N ILE A 120 -5.39 13.87 9.01
CA ILE A 120 -5.96 13.25 10.22
C ILE A 120 -6.97 12.17 9.84
N HIS A 121 -7.84 12.45 8.87
CA HIS A 121 -8.81 11.47 8.39
C HIS A 121 -8.13 10.22 7.82
N SER A 122 -7.14 10.38 6.95
CA SER A 122 -6.44 9.27 6.32
C SER A 122 -5.69 8.42 7.35
N LEU A 123 -4.95 9.05 8.28
CA LEU A 123 -4.19 8.34 9.32
C LEU A 123 -5.12 7.61 10.29
N SER A 124 -6.15 8.29 10.80
CA SER A 124 -7.11 7.65 11.70
C SER A 124 -7.96 6.58 11.02
N SER A 125 -8.26 6.71 9.72
CA SER A 125 -8.95 5.66 8.96
C SER A 125 -8.04 4.46 8.68
N ARG A 126 -6.75 4.71 8.43
CA ARG A 126 -5.74 3.66 8.27
C ARG A 126 -5.62 2.83 9.55
N ILE A 127 -5.44 3.48 10.70
CA ILE A 127 -5.39 2.82 12.02
C ILE A 127 -6.59 1.90 12.22
N ARG A 128 -7.80 2.40 11.98
CA ARG A 128 -9.04 1.61 12.15
C ARG A 128 -9.17 0.43 11.19
N ARG A 129 -8.51 0.47 10.03
CA ARG A 129 -8.56 -0.60 9.04
C ARG A 129 -7.56 -1.70 9.36
N ILE A 130 -6.37 -1.32 9.83
CA ILE A 130 -5.24 -2.23 10.03
C ILE A 130 -5.28 -2.84 11.43
N CYS A 131 -5.46 -2.01 12.47
CA CYS A 131 -5.29 -2.44 13.85
C CYS A 131 -6.39 -3.41 14.30
N SER A 132 -5.98 -4.39 15.11
CA SER A 132 -6.90 -5.23 15.87
C SER A 132 -7.59 -4.42 17.00
N SER A 133 -8.70 -4.94 17.53
CA SER A 133 -9.54 -4.24 18.51
C SER A 133 -8.82 -3.84 19.80
N ASP A 134 -7.78 -4.57 20.15
CA ASP A 134 -6.90 -4.36 21.31
C ASP A 134 -5.84 -3.28 21.07
N THR A 135 -5.27 -3.18 19.87
CA THR A 135 -4.18 -2.23 19.56
C THR A 135 -4.68 -0.86 19.09
N ILE A 136 -5.92 -0.80 18.60
CA ILE A 136 -6.49 0.39 17.96
C ILE A 136 -6.45 1.64 18.85
N ASN A 137 -6.75 1.51 20.15
CA ASN A 137 -6.81 2.64 21.07
C ASN A 137 -5.41 3.18 21.38
N GLY A 138 -4.43 2.29 21.52
CA GLY A 138 -3.03 2.66 21.71
C GLY A 138 -2.48 3.42 20.51
N GLU A 139 -2.73 2.94 19.29
CA GLU A 139 -2.28 3.59 18.06
C GLU A 139 -2.98 4.93 17.79
N LEU A 140 -4.28 5.05 18.11
CA LEU A 140 -4.97 6.34 18.05
C LEU A 140 -4.43 7.34 19.09
N GLY A 141 -4.06 6.88 20.28
CA GLY A 141 -3.40 7.69 21.31
C GLY A 141 -2.04 8.21 20.84
N ARG A 142 -1.21 7.32 20.27
CA ARG A 142 0.08 7.69 19.66
C ARG A 142 -0.08 8.70 18.54
N LEU A 143 -1.03 8.49 17.63
CA LEU A 143 -1.32 9.45 16.56
C LEU A 143 -1.71 10.82 17.12
N ARG A 144 -2.52 10.87 18.18
CA ARG A 144 -2.90 12.13 18.82
C ARG A 144 -1.68 12.87 19.35
N GLN A 145 -0.78 12.18 20.03
CA GLN A 145 0.44 12.76 20.58
C GLN A 145 1.32 13.35 19.46
N VAL A 146 1.57 12.56 18.41
CA VAL A 146 2.35 13.01 17.25
C VAL A 146 1.72 14.24 16.60
N LEU A 147 0.39 14.29 16.44
CA LEU A 147 -0.28 15.46 15.87
C LEU A 147 -0.14 16.72 16.75
N ILE A 148 -0.17 16.57 18.09
CA ILE A 148 0.05 17.67 19.03
C ILE A 148 1.47 18.22 18.88
N GLU A 149 2.47 17.34 18.79
CA GLU A 149 3.88 17.71 18.56
C GLU A 149 4.08 18.43 17.22
N ASN A 150 3.27 18.09 16.21
CA ASN A 150 3.23 18.79 14.92
C ASN A 150 2.39 20.10 14.94
N GLY A 151 1.97 20.56 16.12
CA GLY A 151 1.29 21.86 16.33
C GLY A 151 -0.22 21.84 16.11
N TYR A 152 -0.86 20.68 15.98
CA TYR A 152 -2.30 20.61 15.73
C TYR A 152 -3.11 20.90 17.00
N PRO A 153 -4.11 21.81 16.95
CA PRO A 153 -4.96 22.09 18.11
C PRO A 153 -5.75 20.83 18.56
N PRO A 154 -5.83 20.52 19.87
CA PRO A 154 -6.51 19.31 20.36
C PRO A 154 -7.97 19.18 19.89
N ARG A 155 -8.73 20.28 19.91
CA ARG A 155 -10.12 20.32 19.42
C ARG A 155 -10.22 19.99 17.93
N PHE A 156 -9.23 20.41 17.14
CA PHE A 156 -9.18 20.10 15.71
C PHE A 156 -8.89 18.61 15.48
N ILE A 157 -8.00 18.03 16.28
CA ILE A 157 -7.67 16.60 16.23
C ILE A 157 -8.92 15.77 16.55
N GLU A 158 -9.55 16.01 17.70
CA GLU A 158 -10.73 15.24 18.15
C GLU A 158 -11.89 15.28 17.17
N LYS A 159 -12.19 16.47 16.63
CA LYS A 159 -13.26 16.65 15.65
C LYS A 159 -13.05 15.80 14.40
N ASN A 160 -11.80 15.69 13.93
CA ASN A 160 -11.48 15.04 12.67
C ASN A 160 -11.04 13.57 12.83
N MET A 161 -10.65 13.15 14.03
CA MET A 161 -10.39 11.74 14.33
C MET A 161 -11.67 10.92 14.44
N LYS A 162 -12.82 11.52 14.74
CA LYS A 162 -14.10 10.81 14.82
C LYS A 162 -14.41 10.07 13.53
N SER A 163 -14.79 8.79 13.65
CA SER A 163 -15.25 8.00 12.52
C SER A 163 -16.51 8.63 11.95
N ARG A 164 -16.51 8.93 10.64
CA ARG A 164 -17.73 9.31 9.93
C ARG A 164 -18.42 8.04 9.46
N LYS A 165 -19.64 7.80 9.93
CA LYS A 165 -20.51 6.80 9.32
C LYS A 165 -20.66 7.19 7.84
N LYS A 166 -20.25 6.30 6.93
CA LYS A 166 -20.62 6.49 5.52
C LYS A 166 -22.14 6.38 5.45
N PRO A 167 -22.84 7.32 4.81
CA PRO A 167 -24.25 7.11 4.53
C PRO A 167 -24.39 5.82 3.73
N GLU A 168 -25.35 4.97 4.09
CA GLU A 168 -25.69 3.80 3.29
C GLU A 168 -26.03 4.27 1.88
N ARG A 169 -25.29 3.77 0.89
CA ARG A 169 -25.59 4.05 -0.51
C ARG A 169 -26.80 3.19 -0.89
N ILE A 170 -27.99 3.76 -0.79
CA ILE A 170 -29.20 3.18 -1.36
C ILE A 170 -28.98 3.07 -2.88
N GLN A 171 -28.96 1.85 -3.40
CA GLN A 171 -28.91 1.64 -4.85
C GLN A 171 -30.24 2.08 -5.44
N THR A 172 -30.26 3.25 -6.07
CA THR A 172 -31.46 3.83 -6.69
C THR A 172 -31.71 3.27 -8.10
N ALA A 173 -30.72 2.57 -8.69
CA ALA A 173 -30.83 1.95 -10.00
C ALA A 173 -29.84 0.77 -10.14
N PRO A 174 -30.16 -0.24 -10.97
CA PRO A 174 -29.24 -1.34 -11.28
C PRO A 174 -28.00 -0.83 -12.01
N LYS A 175 -26.81 -1.27 -11.59
CA LYS A 175 -25.56 -0.91 -12.25
C LYS A 175 -25.44 -1.63 -13.60
N LYS A 176 -25.40 -0.87 -14.69
CA LYS A 176 -25.07 -1.41 -16.01
C LYS A 176 -23.56 -1.66 -16.07
N LEU A 177 -23.15 -2.89 -16.35
CA LEU A 177 -21.76 -3.21 -16.67
C LEU A 177 -21.37 -2.48 -17.96
N LEU A 178 -20.36 -1.61 -17.88
CA LEU A 178 -19.78 -0.91 -19.01
C LEU A 178 -18.39 -1.48 -19.25
N PHE A 179 -18.19 -2.09 -20.41
CA PHE A 179 -16.86 -2.45 -20.90
C PHE A 179 -16.31 -1.24 -21.64
N MET A 180 -15.14 -0.76 -21.23
CA MET A 180 -14.40 0.28 -21.93
C MET A 180 -13.23 -0.40 -22.64
N SER A 181 -13.33 -0.58 -23.95
CA SER A 181 -12.18 -0.95 -24.77
C SER A 181 -11.32 0.30 -24.98
N VAL A 182 -10.11 0.28 -24.45
CA VAL A 182 -9.12 1.30 -24.79
C VAL A 182 -8.41 0.81 -26.04
N GLU A 183 -8.81 1.33 -27.21
CA GLU A 183 -8.04 1.10 -28.43
C GLU A 183 -6.66 1.73 -28.27
N PHE A 184 -5.61 0.91 -28.32
CA PHE A 184 -4.24 1.39 -28.45
C PHE A 184 -4.10 2.07 -29.81
N LYS A 185 -4.25 3.40 -29.84
CA LYS A 185 -3.94 4.21 -31.02
C LYS A 185 -2.46 4.56 -30.95
N GLY A 186 -1.67 3.97 -31.85
CA GLY A 186 -0.23 4.21 -31.95
C GLY A 186 0.13 5.68 -32.18
N ASP A 187 1.44 5.96 -32.14
CA ASP A 187 2.04 7.29 -32.05
C ASP A 187 1.55 8.31 -33.09
N THR A 188 1.15 7.84 -34.28
CA THR A 188 0.61 8.69 -35.35
C THR A 188 -0.66 9.44 -34.95
N ALA A 189 -1.54 8.85 -34.12
CA ALA A 189 -2.74 9.56 -33.63
C ALA A 189 -2.40 10.59 -32.53
N ALA A 190 -1.38 10.32 -31.73
CA ALA A 190 -0.89 11.22 -30.69
C ALA A 190 -0.18 12.44 -31.30
N GLU A 191 0.57 12.27 -32.39
CA GLU A 191 1.17 13.38 -33.17
C GLU A 191 0.10 14.28 -33.80
N ILE A 192 -0.96 13.72 -34.37
CA ILE A 192 -2.06 14.51 -34.96
C ILE A 192 -2.76 15.35 -33.89
N LEU A 193 -2.93 14.82 -32.66
CA LEU A 193 -3.50 15.57 -31.53
C LEU A 193 -2.55 16.66 -31.04
N LYS A 194 -1.23 16.41 -30.98
CA LYS A 194 -0.22 17.43 -30.66
C LYS A 194 -0.25 18.58 -31.66
N ASN A 195 -0.28 18.26 -32.95
CA ASN A 195 -0.26 19.25 -34.03
C ASN A 195 -1.58 20.04 -34.13
N ARG A 196 -2.72 19.45 -33.76
CA ARG A 196 -4.01 20.16 -33.75
C ARG A 196 -4.26 21.00 -32.50
N CYS A 197 -3.73 20.61 -31.34
CA CYS A 197 -3.94 21.33 -30.08
C CYS A 197 -2.94 22.47 -29.85
N LEU A 198 -1.80 22.52 -30.56
CA LEU A 198 -0.79 23.58 -30.41
C LEU A 198 -0.94 24.75 -31.41
N CYS A 199 -1.87 24.69 -32.36
CA CYS A 199 -2.07 25.76 -33.37
C CYS A 199 -3.20 26.75 -33.06
N ARG A 200 -3.58 26.93 -31.78
CA ARG A 200 -4.65 27.89 -31.39
C ARG A 200 -4.27 28.83 -30.24
N SER A 201 -3.01 29.22 -30.17
CA SER A 201 -2.55 30.30 -29.30
C SER A 201 -1.56 31.16 -30.07
N ASP A 202 -2.09 31.92 -31.02
CA ASP A 202 -1.54 33.20 -31.45
C ASP A 202 -2.63 33.87 -32.30
N HIS A 203 -3.38 34.78 -31.68
CA HIS A 203 -4.00 36.02 -32.19
C HIS A 203 -4.87 36.59 -31.06
#